data_AF-A0A8J7YEN6-F1
#
_entry.id   AF-A0A8J7YEN6-F1
#
_cell.length_a   1.000
_cell.length_b   1.000
_cell.length_c   1.000
_cell.angle_alpha   90.00
_cell.angle_beta   90.00
_cell.angle_gamma   90.00
#
_symmetry.space_group_name_H-M   'P 1'
#
loop_
_entity.id
_entity.type
_entity.pdbx_description
1 polymer ?
#
loop_
_entity_poly.entity_id
_entity_poly.type
_entity_poly.pdbx_seq_one_letter_code
_entity_poly.pdbx_strand_id
1 'polypeptide(L)'
;MDAQALVFACAIILAGCGGFPVSDGPEVITPAPVPTDGVQYPPGVTAGGVVPSVLANAHAGSLSTTSYTLSATQEIRDADGDVVRRTERTHWVAPNASTYRGRFEQNVSEYRTGPATTRVDYWANRTIVATRYVNERGEVTLLRWPAGNGDLLADLSDEQRLAGELAAVETRVARRTDDGGVVLVGTRTRETEKLTTPLFVSDVENVTVRMRVRYDGVVVARRLEYDATLGSRSVHVVRTVRVTDLGVTTVERPIWVDETTMSER
;
A
#
# COMPACT_ATOMS: atom_id res chain seq x y z
N MET A 1 3.28 101.14 27.34
CA MET A 1 1.88 101.60 27.33
C MET A 1 1.17 100.77 26.27
N ASP A 2 0.02 100.24 26.66
CA ASP A 2 -1.05 99.66 25.85
C ASP A 2 -0.79 98.33 25.13
N ALA A 3 -1.74 97.41 24.99
CA ALA A 3 -3.00 97.07 25.66
C ALA A 3 -3.43 95.73 25.03
N GLN A 4 -4.23 94.95 25.76
CA GLN A 4 -4.83 93.69 25.35
C GLN A 4 -5.87 93.84 24.21
N ALA A 5 -6.00 92.80 23.37
CA ALA A 5 -7.27 92.26 22.80
C ALA A 5 -6.91 90.99 21.99
N LEU A 6 -7.17 89.75 22.46
CA LEU A 6 -8.43 88.98 22.50
C LEU A 6 -9.07 88.71 21.12
N VAL A 7 -9.09 87.42 20.71
CA VAL A 7 -10.29 86.58 20.36
C VAL A 7 -9.95 85.49 19.30
N PHE A 8 -10.09 84.21 19.72
CA PHE A 8 -10.64 82.98 19.08
C PHE A 8 -10.50 82.76 17.54
N ALA A 9 -10.29 81.56 16.98
CA ALA A 9 -10.52 80.18 17.45
C ALA A 9 -9.76 79.16 16.57
N CYS A 10 -9.27 78.12 17.24
CA CYS A 10 -9.27 76.69 16.91
C CYS A 10 -9.24 76.21 15.43
N ALA A 11 -8.13 75.60 15.03
CA ALA A 11 -8.14 74.28 14.40
C ALA A 11 -6.88 73.47 14.78
N ILE A 12 -7.14 72.47 15.62
CA ILE A 12 -6.32 71.37 16.13
C ILE A 12 -5.51 70.70 14.98
N ILE A 13 -4.17 70.80 14.92
CA ILE A 13 -3.10 69.89 15.44
C ILE A 13 -3.36 68.40 15.08
N LEU A 14 -2.52 67.70 14.30
CA LEU A 14 -1.34 66.93 14.73
C LEU A 14 -0.71 66.31 13.47
N ALA A 15 0.53 66.66 13.13
CA ALA A 15 1.74 65.85 13.33
C ALA A 15 1.80 64.60 12.43
N GLY A 16 2.83 64.35 11.63
CA GLY A 16 4.12 65.00 11.47
C GLY A 16 5.04 64.11 10.60
N CYS A 17 6.06 64.76 10.06
CA CYS A 17 7.39 64.25 9.69
C CYS A 17 7.52 63.15 8.62
N GLY A 18 7.76 63.60 7.38
CA GLY A 18 9.13 63.77 6.86
C GLY A 18 9.90 62.53 6.35
N GLY A 19 10.16 62.53 5.03
CA GLY A 19 11.36 61.98 4.36
C GLY A 19 11.47 60.45 4.29
N PHE A 20 12.16 59.79 3.38
CA PHE A 20 12.92 60.06 2.16
C PHE A 20 12.96 58.70 1.39
N PRO A 21 13.35 58.66 0.10
CA PRO A 21 13.22 57.48 -0.77
C PRO A 21 14.49 56.61 -0.76
N VAL A 22 14.37 55.30 -0.99
CA VAL A 22 15.39 54.47 -1.67
C VAL A 22 14.70 53.31 -2.38
N SER A 23 15.05 53.14 -3.66
CA SER A 23 14.67 52.00 -4.51
C SER A 23 15.54 50.78 -4.20
N ASP A 24 14.94 49.61 -4.06
CA ASP A 24 15.61 48.31 -4.19
C ASP A 24 14.90 47.48 -5.27
N GLY A 25 15.69 46.78 -6.08
CA GLY A 25 15.24 45.94 -7.19
C GLY A 25 14.34 44.78 -6.73
N PRO A 26 13.67 44.08 -7.66
CA PRO A 26 12.75 43.01 -7.28
C PRO A 26 13.51 41.89 -6.56
N GLU A 27 13.23 41.79 -5.26
CA GLU A 27 13.61 40.70 -4.39
C GLU A 27 13.11 39.38 -5.00
N VAL A 28 14.03 38.49 -5.36
CA VAL A 28 13.69 37.11 -5.72
C VAL A 28 13.32 36.40 -4.42
N ILE A 29 12.04 36.47 -4.08
CA ILE A 29 11.47 35.73 -2.95
C ILE A 29 11.58 34.24 -3.29
N THR A 30 12.55 33.57 -2.68
CA THR A 30 12.54 32.10 -2.62
C THR A 30 11.42 31.74 -1.65
N PRO A 31 10.37 31.01 -2.05
CA PRO A 31 9.27 30.70 -1.14
C PRO A 31 9.82 30.02 0.12
N ALA A 32 9.46 30.57 1.28
CA ALA A 32 9.77 29.91 2.54
C ALA A 32 9.14 28.50 2.55
N PRO A 33 9.78 27.50 3.16
CA PRO A 33 9.18 26.19 3.35
C PRO A 33 7.84 26.35 4.06
N VAL A 34 6.74 25.93 3.43
CA VAL A 34 5.42 25.96 4.06
C VAL A 34 5.43 24.92 5.19
N PRO A 35 5.06 25.28 6.43
CA PRO A 35 4.94 24.32 7.51
C PRO A 35 3.90 23.23 7.16
N THR A 36 4.36 22.00 6.95
CA THR A 36 3.48 20.81 6.77
C THR A 36 2.73 20.39 8.04
N ASP A 37 2.89 21.13 9.14
CA ASP A 37 2.34 20.80 10.46
C ASP A 37 0.80 20.86 10.51
N GLY A 38 0.14 21.37 9.47
CA GLY A 38 -1.31 21.42 9.35
C GLY A 38 -1.97 20.21 8.65
N VAL A 39 -1.19 19.35 7.97
CA VAL A 39 -1.79 18.18 7.31
C VAL A 39 -1.96 17.07 8.35
N GLN A 40 -3.10 16.39 8.38
CA GLN A 40 -3.31 15.28 9.32
C GLN A 40 -2.52 14.04 8.85
N TYR A 41 -1.99 13.24 9.80
CA TYR A 41 -1.40 11.95 9.45
C TYR A 41 -2.47 10.97 8.97
N PRO A 42 -2.11 10.02 8.07
CA PRO A 42 -3.01 8.93 7.72
C PRO A 42 -3.43 8.13 8.96
N PRO A 43 -4.62 7.49 8.93
CA PRO A 43 -5.05 6.62 10.02
C PRO A 43 -3.99 5.57 10.40
N GLY A 44 -3.71 5.45 11.69
CA GLY A 44 -2.68 4.54 12.21
C GLY A 44 -1.25 5.05 12.10
N VAL A 45 -1.02 6.26 11.59
CA VAL A 45 0.29 6.92 11.53
C VAL A 45 0.29 8.14 12.45
N THR A 46 1.41 8.35 13.14
CA THR A 46 1.66 9.52 13.98
C THR A 46 3.10 10.01 13.78
N ALA A 47 3.44 11.16 14.35
CA ALA A 47 4.84 11.61 14.40
C ALA A 47 5.73 10.63 15.19
N GLY A 48 5.18 9.91 16.17
CA GLY A 48 5.90 8.97 17.03
C GLY A 48 6.00 7.54 16.49
N GLY A 49 5.38 7.24 15.35
CA GLY A 49 5.41 5.90 14.76
C GLY A 49 4.08 5.46 14.16
N VAL A 50 3.96 4.16 13.91
CA VAL A 50 2.81 3.53 13.27
C VAL A 50 2.18 2.53 14.23
N VAL A 51 0.85 2.49 14.28
CA VAL A 51 0.07 1.46 14.95
C VAL A 51 -0.35 0.42 13.90
N PRO A 52 0.29 -0.76 13.83
CA PRO A 52 0.15 -1.70 12.70
C PRO A 52 -1.29 -2.07 12.36
N SER A 53 -2.07 -2.47 13.38
CA SER A 53 -3.46 -2.89 13.20
C SER A 53 -4.37 -1.76 12.72
N VAL A 54 -4.17 -0.54 13.21
CA VAL A 54 -4.99 0.61 12.79
C VAL A 54 -4.71 0.97 11.33
N LEU A 55 -3.45 0.96 10.90
CA LEU A 55 -3.11 1.23 9.50
C LEU A 55 -3.60 0.11 8.57
N ALA A 56 -3.45 -1.16 8.95
CA ALA A 56 -3.95 -2.29 8.17
C ALA A 56 -5.48 -2.26 8.04
N ASN A 57 -6.20 -2.00 9.13
CA ASN A 57 -7.65 -1.87 9.13
C ASN A 57 -8.11 -0.68 8.26
N ALA A 58 -7.41 0.46 8.33
CA ALA A 58 -7.72 1.62 7.49
C ALA A 58 -7.49 1.32 6.01
N HIS A 59 -6.41 0.60 5.68
CA HIS A 59 -6.16 0.11 4.33
C HIS A 59 -7.30 -0.76 3.82
N ALA A 60 -7.69 -1.79 4.59
CA ALA A 60 -8.78 -2.68 4.21
C ALA A 60 -10.12 -1.96 4.13
N GLY A 61 -10.41 -1.08 5.10
CA GLY A 61 -11.62 -0.28 5.16
C GLY A 61 -11.79 0.63 3.94
N SER A 62 -10.75 1.37 3.58
CA SER A 62 -10.76 2.25 2.39
C SER A 62 -10.89 1.45 1.09
N LEU A 63 -10.30 0.25 1.00
CA LEU A 63 -10.45 -0.62 -0.17
C LEU A 63 -11.80 -1.36 -0.22
N SER A 64 -12.49 -1.52 0.90
CA SER A 64 -13.74 -2.30 0.95
C SER A 64 -14.87 -1.68 0.11
N THR A 65 -14.93 -0.35 0.02
CA THR A 65 -15.97 0.39 -0.72
C THR A 65 -15.50 0.94 -2.06
N THR A 66 -14.23 0.69 -2.43
CA THR A 66 -13.57 1.25 -3.61
C THR A 66 -13.19 0.11 -4.54
N SER A 67 -13.32 0.28 -5.86
CA SER A 67 -12.75 -0.70 -6.79
C SER A 67 -11.23 -0.54 -6.88
N TYR A 68 -10.48 -1.62 -7.03
CA TYR A 68 -9.02 -1.53 -7.09
C TYR A 68 -8.39 -2.73 -7.80
N THR A 69 -7.16 -2.51 -8.26
CA THR A 69 -6.26 -3.56 -8.73
C THR A 69 -5.11 -3.69 -7.73
N LEU A 70 -4.87 -4.90 -7.21
CA LEU A 70 -3.73 -5.20 -6.34
C LEU A 70 -2.81 -6.18 -7.06
N SER A 71 -1.56 -5.79 -7.28
CA SER A 71 -0.53 -6.66 -7.85
C SER A 71 0.58 -6.90 -6.83
N ALA A 72 1.00 -8.15 -6.66
CA ALA A 72 2.10 -8.55 -5.79
C ALA A 72 3.07 -9.47 -6.55
N THR A 73 4.37 -9.19 -6.41
CA THR A 73 5.45 -10.05 -6.88
C THR A 73 6.28 -10.46 -5.67
N GLN A 74 6.59 -11.74 -5.57
CA GLN A 74 7.48 -12.29 -4.56
C GLN A 74 8.56 -13.11 -5.24
N GLU A 75 9.82 -12.79 -4.94
CA GLU A 75 10.99 -13.47 -5.44
C GLU A 75 11.76 -14.03 -4.24
N ILE A 76 12.22 -15.27 -4.39
CA ILE A 76 13.18 -15.89 -3.49
C ILE A 76 14.44 -16.09 -4.30
N ARG A 77 15.53 -15.53 -3.81
CA ARG A 77 16.86 -15.63 -4.41
C ARG A 77 17.75 -16.50 -3.54
N ASP A 78 18.60 -17.30 -4.17
CA ASP A 78 19.67 -17.98 -3.45
C ASP A 78 20.84 -17.03 -3.10
N ALA A 79 21.92 -17.61 -2.58
CA ALA A 79 23.12 -16.86 -2.19
C ALA A 79 23.89 -16.25 -3.37
N ASP A 80 23.77 -16.85 -4.57
CA ASP A 80 24.38 -16.34 -5.80
C ASP A 80 23.53 -15.22 -6.44
N GLY A 81 22.29 -15.05 -5.96
CA GLY A 81 21.36 -14.01 -6.38
C GLY A 81 20.35 -14.48 -7.44
N ASP A 82 20.39 -15.76 -7.81
CA ASP A 82 19.52 -16.36 -8.80
C ASP A 82 18.12 -16.58 -8.23
N VAL A 83 17.08 -16.29 -9.04
CA VAL A 83 15.69 -16.42 -8.61
C VAL A 83 15.28 -17.90 -8.63
N VAL A 84 15.20 -18.52 -7.47
CA VAL A 84 14.78 -19.93 -7.32
C VAL A 84 13.26 -20.10 -7.32
N ARG A 85 12.53 -19.06 -6.90
CA ARG A 85 11.07 -19.03 -6.93
C ARG A 85 10.55 -17.62 -7.16
N ARG A 86 9.68 -17.47 -8.15
CA ARG A 86 8.94 -16.24 -8.43
C ARG A 86 7.44 -16.54 -8.37
N THR A 87 6.73 -15.78 -7.56
CA THR A 87 5.27 -15.83 -7.46
C THR A 87 4.70 -14.47 -7.80
N GLU A 88 3.70 -14.44 -8.68
CA GLU A 88 2.96 -13.24 -9.05
C GLU A 88 1.48 -13.44 -8.70
N ARG A 89 0.87 -12.44 -8.06
CA ARG A 89 -0.55 -12.43 -7.71
C ARG A 89 -1.15 -11.11 -8.15
N THR A 90 -2.25 -11.15 -8.88
CA THR A 90 -3.02 -9.95 -9.22
C THR A 90 -4.49 -10.16 -8.87
N HIS A 91 -5.10 -9.16 -8.25
CA HIS A 91 -6.52 -9.05 -7.97
C HIS A 91 -7.11 -7.87 -8.70
N TRP A 92 -8.31 -8.04 -9.25
CA TRP A 92 -9.17 -6.96 -9.68
C TRP A 92 -10.47 -7.08 -8.88
N VAL A 93 -10.80 -6.05 -8.12
CA VAL A 93 -11.86 -6.11 -7.11
C VAL A 93 -12.85 -4.97 -7.36
N ALA A 94 -14.12 -5.33 -7.51
CA ALA A 94 -15.20 -4.36 -7.55
C ALA A 94 -15.56 -3.88 -6.13
N PRO A 95 -16.25 -2.74 -5.98
CA PRO A 95 -16.64 -2.22 -4.67
C PRO A 95 -17.45 -3.27 -3.87
N ASN A 96 -17.26 -3.26 -2.55
CA ASN A 96 -17.88 -4.19 -1.59
C ASN A 96 -17.58 -5.66 -1.87
N ALA A 97 -16.46 -5.94 -2.56
CA ALA A 97 -16.10 -7.27 -3.07
C ALA A 97 -17.27 -7.97 -3.79
N SER A 98 -18.16 -7.20 -4.42
CA SER A 98 -19.39 -7.70 -5.05
C SER A 98 -19.10 -8.67 -6.19
N THR A 99 -17.99 -8.46 -6.89
CA THR A 99 -17.38 -9.36 -7.85
C THR A 99 -15.88 -9.10 -7.85
N TYR A 100 -15.08 -10.14 -8.00
CA TYR A 100 -13.65 -10.00 -8.14
C TYR A 100 -13.10 -11.12 -9.00
N ARG A 101 -11.92 -10.89 -9.55
CA ARG A 101 -11.14 -11.91 -10.25
C ARG A 101 -9.69 -11.78 -9.86
N GLY A 102 -8.92 -12.80 -10.15
CA GLY A 102 -7.50 -12.70 -9.99
C GLY A 102 -6.74 -13.81 -10.68
N ARG A 103 -5.42 -13.65 -10.58
CA ARG A 103 -4.44 -14.51 -11.19
C ARG A 103 -3.34 -14.75 -10.19
N PHE A 104 -2.97 -16.00 -10.03
CA PHE A 104 -1.78 -16.44 -9.36
C PHE A 104 -0.92 -17.17 -10.39
N GLU A 105 0.36 -16.81 -10.48
CA GLU A 105 1.34 -17.50 -11.31
C GLU A 105 2.59 -17.78 -10.47
N GLN A 106 3.18 -18.95 -10.68
CA GLN A 106 4.38 -19.38 -9.97
C GLN A 106 5.36 -20.07 -10.91
N ASN A 107 6.57 -19.54 -10.92
CA ASN A 107 7.73 -20.12 -11.57
C ASN A 107 8.70 -20.59 -10.49
N VAL A 108 9.02 -21.87 -10.50
CA VAL A 108 9.98 -22.49 -9.59
C VAL A 108 11.04 -23.19 -10.42
N SER A 109 12.31 -22.90 -10.17
CA SER A 109 13.45 -23.54 -10.83
C SER A 109 13.81 -24.89 -10.20
N GLU A 110 13.44 -25.12 -8.94
CA GLU A 110 13.81 -26.32 -8.17
C GLU A 110 12.68 -26.83 -7.28
N TYR A 111 12.65 -28.15 -7.02
CA TYR A 111 11.62 -28.88 -6.26
C TYR A 111 10.27 -28.99 -6.94
N ARG A 112 10.01 -30.11 -7.62
CA ARG A 112 8.64 -30.57 -7.92
C ARG A 112 8.53 -32.08 -7.81
N THR A 113 7.65 -32.53 -6.92
CA THR A 113 7.11 -33.90 -6.94
C THR A 113 5.71 -33.81 -7.54
N GLY A 114 5.54 -34.27 -8.79
CA GLY A 114 4.27 -34.21 -9.52
C GLY A 114 4.04 -32.91 -10.32
N PRO A 115 3.00 -32.86 -11.19
CA PRO A 115 2.69 -31.67 -11.97
C PRO A 115 2.14 -30.59 -11.03
N ALA A 116 2.95 -29.59 -10.69
CA ALA A 116 2.51 -28.49 -9.86
C ALA A 116 1.64 -27.52 -10.66
N THR A 117 0.62 -27.00 -10.01
CA THR A 117 -0.16 -25.86 -10.51
C THR A 117 0.76 -24.66 -10.68
N THR A 118 0.99 -24.24 -11.91
CA THR A 118 1.80 -23.06 -12.24
C THR A 118 0.98 -21.80 -12.29
N ARG A 119 -0.32 -21.93 -12.60
CA ARG A 119 -1.22 -20.81 -12.71
C ARG A 119 -2.62 -21.15 -12.22
N VAL A 120 -3.22 -20.19 -11.53
CA VAL A 120 -4.62 -20.20 -11.15
C VAL A 120 -5.22 -18.88 -11.58
N ASP A 121 -6.17 -18.90 -12.51
CA ASP A 121 -7.11 -17.80 -12.68
C ASP A 121 -8.37 -18.10 -11.87
N TYR A 122 -8.97 -17.09 -11.26
CA TYR A 122 -10.26 -17.23 -10.57
C TYR A 122 -11.15 -16.04 -10.83
N TRP A 123 -12.44 -16.29 -10.77
CA TRP A 123 -13.48 -15.28 -10.79
C TRP A 123 -14.54 -15.67 -9.77
N ALA A 124 -15.04 -14.70 -9.03
CA ALA A 124 -16.11 -14.94 -8.09
C ALA A 124 -17.04 -13.75 -7.98
N ASN A 125 -18.28 -14.07 -7.61
CA ASN A 125 -19.31 -13.11 -7.25
C ASN A 125 -20.02 -13.63 -5.99
N ARG A 126 -21.19 -13.08 -5.68
CA ARG A 126 -21.99 -13.49 -4.52
C ARG A 126 -22.60 -14.90 -4.61
N THR A 127 -22.55 -15.57 -5.75
CA THR A 127 -23.22 -16.85 -5.96
C THR A 127 -22.26 -18.00 -6.24
N ILE A 128 -21.16 -17.75 -6.95
CA ILE A 128 -20.20 -18.79 -7.31
C ILE A 128 -18.76 -18.32 -7.16
N VAL A 129 -17.88 -19.30 -6.97
CA VAL A 129 -16.45 -19.19 -7.20
C VAL A 129 -16.10 -20.12 -8.34
N ALA A 130 -15.35 -19.60 -9.30
CA ALA A 130 -14.88 -20.33 -10.46
C ALA A 130 -13.35 -20.25 -10.52
N THR A 131 -12.70 -21.37 -10.81
CA THR A 131 -11.24 -21.46 -10.93
C THR A 131 -10.83 -22.18 -12.21
N ARG A 132 -9.71 -21.70 -12.75
CA ARG A 132 -9.02 -22.29 -13.90
C ARG A 132 -7.59 -22.57 -13.46
N TYR A 133 -7.30 -23.84 -13.24
CA TYR A 133 -5.96 -24.34 -12.92
C TYR A 133 -5.22 -24.67 -14.22
N VAL A 134 -3.95 -24.30 -14.27
CA VAL A 134 -3.02 -24.75 -15.31
C VAL A 134 -1.81 -25.37 -14.61
N ASN A 135 -1.47 -26.60 -14.96
CA ASN A 135 -0.26 -27.25 -14.47
C ASN A 135 0.93 -27.02 -15.42
N GLU A 136 2.11 -27.51 -15.06
CA GLU A 136 3.31 -27.39 -15.90
C GLU A 136 3.20 -27.98 -17.29
N ARG A 137 2.32 -28.97 -17.49
CA ARG A 137 2.10 -29.62 -18.79
C ARG A 137 1.14 -28.81 -19.67
N GLY A 138 0.61 -27.70 -19.16
CA GLY A 138 -0.42 -26.91 -19.82
C GLY A 138 -1.81 -27.53 -19.74
N GLU A 139 -2.01 -28.58 -18.95
CA GLU A 139 -3.32 -29.19 -18.74
C GLU A 139 -4.20 -28.23 -17.93
N VAL A 140 -5.46 -28.08 -18.37
CA VAL A 140 -6.41 -27.13 -17.80
C VAL A 140 -7.50 -27.88 -17.03
N THR A 141 -7.75 -27.45 -15.79
CA THR A 141 -8.89 -27.92 -14.98
C THR A 141 -9.78 -26.74 -14.63
N LEU A 142 -11.07 -26.82 -14.99
CA LEU A 142 -12.08 -25.79 -14.76
C LEU A 142 -13.10 -26.25 -13.71
N LEU A 143 -13.10 -25.61 -12.55
CA LEU A 143 -13.99 -25.98 -11.43
C LEU A 143 -14.83 -24.76 -11.02
N ARG A 144 -16.05 -25.03 -10.53
CA ARG A 144 -16.85 -24.06 -9.81
C ARG A 144 -17.56 -24.66 -8.62
N TRP A 145 -17.83 -23.84 -7.62
CA TRP A 145 -18.63 -24.18 -6.44
C TRP A 145 -19.46 -22.97 -5.98
N PRO A 146 -20.52 -23.17 -5.18
CA PRO A 146 -21.27 -22.08 -4.59
C PRO A 146 -20.38 -21.17 -3.74
N ALA A 147 -20.59 -19.86 -3.82
CA ALA A 147 -19.93 -18.92 -2.92
C ALA A 147 -20.53 -19.07 -1.50
N GLY A 148 -19.79 -19.71 -0.59
CA GLY A 148 -20.08 -19.70 0.85
C GLY A 148 -19.55 -18.44 1.53
N ASN A 149 -20.02 -18.15 2.75
CA ASN A 149 -19.62 -16.97 3.54
C ASN A 149 -18.11 -16.89 3.92
N GLY A 150 -17.28 -17.86 3.51
CA GLY A 150 -15.84 -17.89 3.79
C GLY A 150 -14.96 -18.42 2.65
N ASP A 151 -15.50 -18.60 1.44
CA ASP A 151 -14.84 -19.33 0.34
C ASP A 151 -14.26 -18.44 -0.77
N LEU A 152 -14.12 -17.16 -0.45
CA LEU A 152 -13.52 -16.15 -1.30
C LEU A 152 -12.13 -15.84 -0.72
N LEU A 153 -11.07 -16.09 -1.52
CA LEU A 153 -9.65 -15.98 -1.13
C LEU A 153 -9.42 -14.94 -0.03
N ALA A 154 -9.13 -15.42 1.18
CA ALA A 154 -9.35 -14.75 2.47
C ALA A 154 -8.63 -13.41 2.72
N ASP A 155 -7.97 -12.84 1.72
CA ASP A 155 -7.29 -11.55 1.82
C ASP A 155 -7.12 -10.90 0.43
N LEU A 156 -8.18 -10.23 -0.04
CA LEU A 156 -8.18 -9.48 -1.31
C LEU A 156 -7.42 -8.16 -1.20
N SER A 157 -7.52 -7.50 -0.04
CA SER A 157 -6.83 -6.26 0.30
C SER A 157 -5.38 -6.49 0.75
N ASP A 158 -4.98 -7.73 1.04
CA ASP A 158 -3.65 -8.06 1.57
C ASP A 158 -3.42 -7.45 2.98
N GLU A 159 -4.52 -7.28 3.73
CA GLU A 159 -4.63 -6.68 5.07
C GLU A 159 -3.87 -7.49 6.11
N GLN A 160 -4.14 -8.79 6.21
CA GLN A 160 -3.53 -9.64 7.24
C GLN A 160 -2.02 -9.66 7.05
N ARG A 161 -1.59 -9.72 5.79
CA ARG A 161 -0.17 -9.65 5.43
C ARG A 161 0.43 -8.27 5.72
N LEU A 162 -0.30 -7.18 5.47
CA LEU A 162 0.13 -5.83 5.82
C LEU A 162 0.30 -5.63 7.33
N ALA A 163 -0.64 -6.13 8.13
CA ALA A 163 -0.54 -6.09 9.58
C ALA A 163 0.72 -6.83 10.08
N GLY A 164 0.99 -8.02 9.53
CA GLY A 164 2.20 -8.79 9.84
C GLY A 164 3.49 -8.08 9.46
N GLU A 165 3.55 -7.49 8.25
CA GLU A 165 4.71 -6.72 7.80
C GLU A 165 4.98 -5.48 8.66
N LEU A 166 3.94 -4.77 9.10
CA LEU A 166 4.07 -3.60 9.99
C LEU A 166 4.43 -3.99 11.42
N ALA A 167 4.04 -5.17 11.90
CA ALA A 167 4.39 -5.66 13.24
C ALA A 167 5.84 -6.18 13.30
N ALA A 168 6.33 -6.75 12.20
CA ALA A 168 7.66 -7.36 12.13
C ALA A 168 8.82 -6.36 12.19
N VAL A 169 8.56 -5.06 11.99
CA VAL A 169 9.60 -4.04 11.91
C VAL A 169 9.14 -2.71 12.52
N GLU A 170 10.04 -2.05 13.26
CA GLU A 170 9.81 -0.71 13.75
C GLU A 170 9.78 0.29 12.59
N THR A 171 8.59 0.68 12.15
CA THR A 171 8.40 1.67 11.09
C THR A 171 8.34 3.09 11.62
N ARG A 172 8.94 4.02 10.87
CA ARG A 172 8.87 5.47 11.11
C ARG A 172 8.51 6.21 9.84
N VAL A 173 7.99 7.42 10.01
CA VAL A 173 7.77 8.35 8.89
C VAL A 173 9.12 8.85 8.38
N ALA A 174 9.43 8.58 7.12
CA ALA A 174 10.63 9.10 6.45
C ALA A 174 10.35 10.42 5.75
N ARG A 175 9.15 10.57 5.20
CA ARG A 175 8.73 11.76 4.45
C ARG A 175 7.22 11.91 4.50
N ARG A 176 6.76 13.16 4.53
CA ARG A 176 5.35 13.54 4.31
C ARG A 176 5.19 14.07 2.88
N THR A 177 4.02 13.86 2.29
CA THR A 177 3.68 14.37 0.96
C THR A 177 2.64 15.48 1.07
N ASP A 178 2.61 16.36 0.07
CA ASP A 178 1.76 17.57 0.11
C ASP A 178 0.26 17.22 0.06
N ASP A 179 -0.08 16.04 -0.45
CA ASP A 179 -1.44 15.46 -0.48
C ASP A 179 -1.84 14.77 0.83
N GLY A 180 -1.04 14.88 1.90
CA GLY A 180 -1.29 14.28 3.20
C GLY A 180 -0.96 12.79 3.32
N GLY A 181 -0.35 12.21 2.29
CA GLY A 181 0.29 10.91 2.40
C GLY A 181 1.62 10.92 3.17
N VAL A 182 2.16 9.72 3.36
CA VAL A 182 3.48 9.52 3.96
C VAL A 182 4.27 8.41 3.26
N VAL A 183 5.59 8.47 3.39
CA VAL A 183 6.50 7.36 3.11
C VAL A 183 7.00 6.81 4.44
N LEU A 184 6.78 5.53 4.67
CA LEU A 184 7.25 4.80 5.84
C LEU A 184 8.49 3.99 5.49
N VAL A 185 9.42 3.89 6.44
CA VAL A 185 10.59 3.01 6.36
C VAL A 185 10.78 2.29 7.69
N GLY A 186 11.28 1.05 7.65
CA GLY A 186 11.64 0.29 8.83
C GLY A 186 12.79 -0.66 8.51
N THR A 187 13.74 -0.79 9.43
CA THR A 187 14.90 -1.69 9.32
C THR A 187 15.22 -2.41 10.64
N ARG A 188 14.55 -2.05 11.74
CA ARG A 188 14.75 -2.71 13.04
C ARG A 188 13.68 -3.76 13.24
N THR A 189 14.09 -5.01 13.11
CA THR A 189 13.27 -6.20 13.30
C THR A 189 12.69 -6.29 14.72
N ARG A 190 11.46 -6.79 14.84
CA ARG A 190 10.79 -7.10 16.11
C ARG A 190 10.11 -8.48 16.03
N GLU A 191 8.82 -8.52 15.71
CA GLU A 191 7.97 -9.72 15.75
C GLU A 191 7.95 -10.45 14.38
N THR A 192 9.07 -11.04 13.96
CA THR A 192 9.19 -11.69 12.63
C THR A 192 8.24 -12.86 12.45
N GLU A 193 7.82 -13.51 13.54
CA GLU A 193 6.83 -14.59 13.56
C GLU A 193 5.44 -14.14 13.09
N LYS A 194 5.18 -12.82 13.00
CA LYS A 194 3.95 -12.26 12.44
C LYS A 194 3.96 -12.20 10.91
N LEU A 195 5.13 -12.36 10.28
CA LEU A 195 5.22 -12.36 8.82
C LEU A 195 4.56 -13.60 8.25
N THR A 196 3.72 -13.41 7.24
CA THR A 196 3.26 -14.54 6.43
C THR A 196 4.36 -14.96 5.46
N THR A 197 5.11 -15.99 5.81
CA THR A 197 6.21 -16.49 4.97
C THR A 197 5.71 -17.41 3.85
N PRO A 198 6.47 -17.54 2.75
CA PRO A 198 6.23 -18.54 1.74
C PRO A 198 6.37 -19.97 2.30
N LEU A 199 5.73 -20.95 1.66
CA LEU A 199 5.89 -22.36 2.04
C LEU A 199 7.38 -22.75 2.04
N PHE A 200 7.76 -23.47 3.10
CA PHE A 200 9.12 -23.95 3.39
C PHE A 200 10.16 -22.87 3.68
N VAL A 201 9.74 -21.63 3.92
CA VAL A 201 10.61 -20.53 4.35
C VAL A 201 10.48 -20.32 5.86
N SER A 202 11.60 -20.36 6.57
CA SER A 202 11.73 -20.20 8.02
C SER A 202 12.88 -19.23 8.38
N ASP A 203 13.11 -19.02 9.68
CA ASP A 203 14.28 -18.30 10.22
C ASP A 203 14.48 -16.90 9.61
N VAL A 204 13.43 -16.08 9.69
CA VAL A 204 13.42 -14.75 9.09
C VAL A 204 14.29 -13.77 9.88
N GLU A 205 15.19 -13.10 9.18
CA GLU A 205 16.13 -12.11 9.71
C GLU A 205 16.23 -10.88 8.79
N ASN A 206 16.87 -9.80 9.28
CA ASN A 206 17.20 -8.60 8.50
C ASN A 206 16.03 -7.97 7.72
N VAL A 207 14.86 -7.88 8.36
CA VAL A 207 13.65 -7.37 7.72
C VAL A 207 13.76 -5.87 7.44
N THR A 208 13.60 -5.50 6.17
CA THR A 208 13.53 -4.12 5.71
C THR A 208 12.20 -3.86 5.01
N VAL A 209 11.57 -2.75 5.33
CA VAL A 209 10.33 -2.33 4.67
C VAL A 209 10.36 -0.87 4.22
N ARG A 210 9.73 -0.63 3.08
CA ARG A 210 9.41 0.72 2.59
C ARG A 210 7.99 0.73 2.08
N MET A 211 7.18 1.69 2.54
CA MET A 211 5.78 1.81 2.15
C MET A 211 5.42 3.24 1.76
N ARG A 212 4.46 3.39 0.85
CA ARG A 212 3.82 4.67 0.52
C ARG A 212 2.35 4.56 0.88
N VAL A 213 1.91 5.47 1.76
CA VAL A 213 0.57 5.50 2.34
C VAL A 213 -0.12 6.78 1.90
N ARG A 214 -1.34 6.69 1.38
CA ARG A 214 -2.19 7.85 1.07
C ARG A 214 -2.81 8.44 2.35
N TYR A 215 -3.34 9.65 2.27
CA TYR A 215 -3.99 10.32 3.40
C TYR A 215 -5.15 9.51 4.02
N ASP A 216 -5.81 8.66 3.21
CA ASP A 216 -6.93 7.79 3.59
C ASP A 216 -6.50 6.44 4.19
N GLY A 217 -5.20 6.24 4.42
CA GLY A 217 -4.65 5.00 4.98
C GLY A 217 -4.39 3.90 3.96
N VAL A 218 -4.67 4.11 2.66
CA VAL A 218 -4.36 3.09 1.66
C VAL A 218 -2.84 3.01 1.43
N VAL A 219 -2.25 1.85 1.74
CA VAL A 219 -0.87 1.52 1.36
C VAL A 219 -0.82 1.15 -0.12
N VAL A 220 -0.48 2.13 -0.96
CA VAL A 220 -0.52 2.03 -2.43
C VAL A 220 0.74 1.42 -3.04
N ALA A 221 1.84 1.40 -2.30
CA ALA A 221 3.00 0.61 -2.68
C ALA A 221 3.78 0.21 -1.44
N ARG A 222 4.30 -1.01 -1.45
CA ARG A 222 5.18 -1.51 -0.40
C ARG A 222 6.21 -2.46 -0.98
N ARG A 223 7.39 -2.45 -0.37
CA ARG A 223 8.48 -3.36 -0.64
C ARG A 223 9.01 -3.88 0.69
N LEU A 224 9.04 -5.19 0.82
CA LEU A 224 9.58 -5.93 1.96
C LEU A 224 10.75 -6.76 1.45
N GLU A 225 11.83 -6.76 2.20
CA GLU A 225 13.02 -7.58 1.95
C GLU A 225 13.45 -8.23 3.27
N TYR A 226 13.89 -9.48 3.23
CA TYR A 226 14.43 -10.17 4.39
C TYR A 226 15.28 -11.37 3.98
N ASP A 227 16.16 -11.79 4.88
CA ASP A 227 16.92 -13.03 4.75
C ASP A 227 16.19 -14.14 5.49
N ALA A 228 16.26 -15.37 4.98
CA ALA A 228 15.57 -16.52 5.54
C ALA A 228 16.23 -17.84 5.14
N THR A 229 15.69 -18.94 5.63
CA THR A 229 16.06 -20.30 5.23
C THR A 229 14.96 -20.92 4.37
N LEU A 230 15.31 -21.45 3.19
CA LEU A 230 14.44 -22.31 2.38
C LEU A 230 14.95 -23.75 2.45
N GLY A 231 14.29 -24.59 3.24
CA GLY A 231 14.79 -25.94 3.56
C GLY A 231 16.07 -25.88 4.40
N SER A 232 17.23 -26.04 3.78
CA SER A 232 18.55 -25.94 4.43
C SER A 232 19.44 -24.83 3.88
N ARG A 233 18.91 -24.00 2.97
CA ARG A 233 19.68 -22.98 2.25
C ARG A 233 19.28 -21.59 2.70
N SER A 234 20.26 -20.73 2.88
CA SER A 234 20.02 -19.29 3.04
C SER A 234 19.49 -18.70 1.74
N VAL A 235 18.47 -17.87 1.86
CA VAL A 235 17.81 -17.21 0.74
C VAL A 235 17.50 -15.76 1.11
N HIS A 236 17.41 -14.93 0.08
CA HIS A 236 16.93 -13.55 0.19
C HIS A 236 15.54 -13.43 -0.44
N VAL A 237 14.56 -12.97 0.33
CA VAL A 237 13.17 -12.83 -0.11
C VAL A 237 12.86 -11.37 -0.36
N VAL A 238 12.32 -11.09 -1.54
CA VAL A 238 11.83 -9.76 -1.92
C VAL A 238 10.36 -9.85 -2.26
N ARG A 239 9.55 -9.01 -1.64
CA ARG A 239 8.14 -8.87 -1.96
C ARG A 239 7.80 -7.43 -2.29
N THR A 240 7.14 -7.21 -3.41
CA THR A 240 6.65 -5.89 -3.83
C THR A 240 5.14 -5.98 -4.04
N VAL A 241 4.40 -5.02 -3.49
CA VAL A 241 2.95 -4.88 -3.73
C VAL A 241 2.63 -3.48 -4.21
N ARG A 242 1.66 -3.38 -5.12
CA ARG A 242 1.08 -2.13 -5.59
C ARG A 242 -0.43 -2.23 -5.59
N VAL A 243 -1.07 -1.14 -5.18
CA VAL A 243 -2.50 -0.93 -5.38
C VAL A 243 -2.67 0.21 -6.39
N THR A 244 -3.35 -0.08 -7.48
CA THR A 244 -3.58 0.81 -8.62
C THR A 244 -5.07 0.87 -8.95
N ASP A 245 -5.42 1.76 -9.88
CA ASP A 245 -6.74 1.81 -10.50
C ASP A 245 -7.89 1.93 -9.47
N LEU A 246 -7.61 2.70 -8.41
CA LEU A 246 -8.54 3.00 -7.32
C LEU A 246 -9.75 3.76 -7.86
N GLY A 247 -10.95 3.21 -7.64
CA GLY A 247 -12.22 3.77 -8.08
C GLY A 247 -12.55 3.55 -9.55
N VAL A 248 -11.64 2.97 -10.35
CA VAL A 248 -11.81 2.81 -11.80
C VAL A 248 -11.66 1.37 -12.28
N THR A 249 -11.20 0.45 -11.43
CA THR A 249 -11.10 -0.97 -11.78
C THR A 249 -12.48 -1.54 -12.11
N THR A 250 -12.57 -2.23 -13.24
CA THR A 250 -13.74 -3.03 -13.65
C THR A 250 -13.43 -4.52 -13.56
N VAL A 251 -14.44 -5.33 -13.27
CA VAL A 251 -14.30 -6.79 -13.16
C VAL A 251 -15.27 -7.47 -14.11
N GLU A 252 -14.74 -7.91 -15.24
CA GLU A 252 -15.50 -8.69 -16.22
C GLU A 252 -15.51 -10.17 -15.88
N ARG A 253 -16.63 -10.84 -16.17
CA ARG A 253 -16.76 -12.29 -16.08
C ARG A 253 -16.01 -12.96 -17.24
N PRO A 254 -14.98 -13.78 -16.98
CA PRO A 254 -14.26 -14.48 -18.03
C PRO A 254 -15.14 -15.52 -18.75
N ILE A 255 -14.89 -15.73 -20.04
CA ILE A 255 -15.63 -16.70 -20.87
C ILE A 255 -15.53 -18.14 -20.36
N TRP A 256 -14.37 -18.53 -19.81
CA TRP A 256 -14.14 -19.88 -19.31
C TRP A 256 -15.01 -20.23 -18.09
N VAL A 257 -15.63 -19.24 -17.43
CA VAL A 257 -16.52 -19.48 -16.30
C VAL A 257 -17.74 -20.30 -16.73
N ASP A 258 -18.21 -20.14 -17.97
CA ASP A 258 -19.33 -20.93 -18.51
C ASP A 258 -18.96 -22.40 -18.78
N GLU A 259 -17.66 -22.68 -18.97
CA GLU A 259 -17.12 -24.01 -19.24
C GLU A 259 -16.76 -24.78 -17.95
N THR A 260 -16.95 -24.16 -16.79
CA THR A 260 -16.64 -24.80 -15.50
C THR A 260 -17.60 -25.93 -15.16
N THR A 261 -17.05 -27.00 -14.59
CA THR A 261 -17.85 -28.10 -14.05
C THR A 261 -18.09 -27.86 -12.56
N MET A 262 -19.30 -28.19 -12.10
CA MET A 262 -19.64 -28.10 -10.68
C MET A 262 -18.87 -29.16 -9.89
N SER A 263 -18.17 -28.74 -8.85
CA SER A 263 -17.50 -29.63 -7.90
C SER A 263 -18.23 -29.56 -6.56
N GLU A 264 -18.48 -30.72 -5.96
CA GLU A 264 -18.72 -30.80 -4.52
C GLU A 264 -17.35 -30.61 -3.84
N ARG A 265 -17.29 -29.82 -2.77
CA ARG A 265 -16.05 -29.54 -2.04
C ARG A 265 -15.95 -30.43 -0.81
#